data_AF-A0A229RUJ9-F1
#
_entry.id   AF-A0A229RUJ9-F1
#
_cell.length_a   1.000
_cell.length_b   1.000
_cell.length_c   1.000
_cell.angle_alpha   90.00
_cell.angle_beta   90.00
_cell.angle_gamma   90.00
#
_symmetry.space_group_name_H-M   'P 1'
#
loop_
_entity.id
_entity.type
_entity.pdbx_description
1 polymer ?
#
loop_
_entity_poly.entity_id
_entity_poly.type
_entity_poly.pdbx_seq_one_letter_code
_entity_poly.pdbx_strand_id
1 'polypeptide(L)'
;MDDRRPTFLPALVLSAAVEDHRDHVVPRQSHRGRAAVAHGLAAELVLAGAVSVRDGRVEVLDGKTVESLAAPCGRAILATLSRNLDVEDMLAAIVGPAYTVAWTAVQRGRGARKGLFGGWVLTDPQFTFLWHRVLTHAHQTGVPEDGRAEALWTILAEAGLHRDQLNMPALQPRGACPDSLTGLLLRGDAPHYRPSSRRRLRR
;
A
#
# COMPACT_ATOMS: atom_id res chain seq x y z
N MET A 1 -4.01 -20.71 13.56
CA MET A 1 -4.07 -19.23 13.62
C MET A 1 -3.09 -18.73 12.59
N ASP A 2 -3.56 -18.51 11.37
CA ASP A 2 -2.73 -18.21 10.21
C ASP A 2 -2.50 -16.70 10.13
N ASP A 3 -1.29 -16.29 10.48
CA ASP A 3 -0.79 -14.90 10.50
C ASP A 3 -0.52 -14.39 9.06
N ARG A 4 -1.49 -14.62 8.14
CA ARG A 4 -1.37 -14.40 6.69
C ARG A 4 -1.58 -12.95 6.22
N ARG A 5 -1.13 -11.94 6.97
CA ARG A 5 -1.15 -10.55 6.46
C ARG A 5 0.03 -9.68 6.90
N PRO A 6 1.27 -9.95 6.43
CA PRO A 6 2.32 -8.95 6.44
C PRO A 6 2.32 -8.05 5.18
N THR A 7 1.39 -8.21 4.24
CA THR A 7 1.45 -7.55 2.91
C THR A 7 0.59 -6.29 2.74
N PHE A 8 0.02 -5.73 3.80
CA PHE A 8 -0.80 -4.52 3.69
C PHE A 8 0.05 -3.29 3.28
N LEU A 9 -0.16 -2.76 2.09
CA LEU A 9 0.72 -1.75 1.47
C LEU A 9 0.96 -0.49 2.32
N PRO A 10 -0.04 0.13 2.97
CA PRO A 10 0.20 1.29 3.82
C PRO A 10 1.20 1.01 4.95
N ALA A 11 1.14 -0.20 5.51
CA ALA A 11 2.04 -0.64 6.58
C ALA A 11 3.47 -0.86 6.06
N LEU A 12 3.61 -1.45 4.87
CA LEU A 12 4.90 -1.67 4.22
C LEU A 12 5.57 -0.35 3.82
N VAL A 13 4.81 0.58 3.27
CA VAL A 13 5.34 1.91 2.92
C VAL A 13 5.69 2.70 4.18
N LEU A 14 4.90 2.60 5.25
CA LEU A 14 5.23 3.21 6.54
C LEU A 14 6.54 2.62 7.11
N SER A 15 6.72 1.31 7.03
CA SER A 15 7.94 0.61 7.43
C SER A 15 9.17 1.19 6.72
N ALA A 16 9.12 1.30 5.38
CA ALA A 16 10.17 1.90 4.58
C ALA A 16 10.42 3.39 4.93
N ALA A 17 9.35 4.18 5.07
CA ALA A 17 9.47 5.61 5.37
C ALA A 17 10.07 5.90 6.76
N VAL A 18 9.81 5.02 7.75
CA VAL A 18 10.39 5.14 9.10
C VAL A 18 11.86 4.73 9.11
N GLU A 19 12.26 3.74 8.32
CA GLU A 19 13.67 3.40 8.15
C GLU A 19 14.45 4.55 7.51
N ASP A 20 13.96 5.12 6.40
CA ASP A 20 14.61 6.26 5.70
C ASP A 20 14.81 7.48 6.62
N HIS A 21 13.86 7.72 7.55
CA HIS A 21 13.97 8.80 8.55
C HIS A 21 14.99 8.54 9.65
N ARG A 22 15.33 7.27 9.96
CA ARG A 22 16.39 6.99 10.95
C ARG A 22 17.74 7.45 10.45
N ASP A 23 17.94 7.43 9.13
CA ASP A 23 19.19 7.80 8.49
C ASP A 23 19.27 9.30 8.17
N HIS A 24 18.12 10.00 8.16
CA HIS A 24 18.03 11.39 7.71
C HIS A 24 17.04 12.25 8.53
N VAL A 25 17.55 13.33 9.16
CA VAL A 25 16.76 14.26 10.00
C VAL A 25 16.29 15.46 9.16
N VAL A 26 15.44 15.24 8.13
CA VAL A 26 14.96 16.34 7.27
C VAL A 26 13.41 16.39 7.22
N PRO A 27 12.75 17.51 7.59
CA PRO A 27 11.29 17.63 7.59
C PRO A 27 10.61 17.31 6.25
N ARG A 28 11.29 17.55 5.13
CA ARG A 28 10.79 17.23 3.77
C ARG A 28 10.58 15.72 3.56
N GLN A 29 11.36 14.85 4.19
CA GLN A 29 11.15 13.40 4.10
C GLN A 29 9.87 12.99 4.81
N SER A 30 9.49 13.68 5.89
CA SER A 30 8.26 13.36 6.64
C SER A 30 7.01 13.55 5.80
N HIS A 31 6.98 14.59 4.97
CA HIS A 31 5.90 14.83 4.03
C HIS A 31 5.87 13.79 2.90
N ARG A 32 7.03 13.43 2.33
CA ARG A 32 7.12 12.40 1.28
C ARG A 32 6.68 11.02 1.77
N GLY A 33 7.13 10.60 2.95
CA GLY A 33 6.73 9.33 3.54
C GLY A 33 5.23 9.25 3.80
N ARG A 34 4.61 10.34 4.30
CA ARG A 34 3.16 10.37 4.51
C ARG A 34 2.36 10.33 3.20
N ALA A 35 2.81 11.05 2.17
CA ALA A 35 2.19 10.98 0.84
C ALA A 35 2.32 9.56 0.26
N ALA A 36 3.50 8.94 0.36
CA ALA A 36 3.71 7.56 -0.06
C ALA A 36 2.79 6.57 0.68
N VAL A 37 2.53 6.77 1.97
CA VAL A 37 1.56 5.95 2.71
C VAL A 37 0.13 6.10 2.17
N ALA A 38 -0.26 7.31 1.75
CA ALA A 38 -1.54 7.54 1.07
C ALA A 38 -1.61 6.78 -0.26
N HIS A 39 -0.52 6.81 -1.02
CA HIS A 39 -0.38 6.06 -2.27
C HIS A 39 -0.50 4.55 -2.02
N GLY A 40 0.13 4.04 -0.96
CA GLY A 40 0.00 2.65 -0.50
C GLY A 40 -1.45 2.27 -0.19
N LEU A 41 -2.23 3.17 0.41
CA LEU A 41 -3.64 2.89 0.70
C LEU A 41 -4.49 2.89 -0.56
N ALA A 42 -4.29 3.85 -1.46
CA ALA A 42 -5.00 3.88 -2.73
C ALA A 42 -4.71 2.63 -3.57
N ALA A 43 -3.45 2.22 -3.67
CA ALA A 43 -3.05 1.00 -4.36
C ALA A 43 -3.68 -0.25 -3.73
N GLU A 44 -3.70 -0.35 -2.40
CA GLU A 44 -4.33 -1.48 -1.70
C GLU A 44 -5.83 -1.58 -2.00
N LEU A 45 -6.54 -0.44 -2.05
CA LEU A 45 -7.96 -0.40 -2.38
C LEU A 45 -8.22 -0.83 -3.84
N VAL A 46 -7.35 -0.44 -4.77
CA VAL A 46 -7.43 -0.85 -6.19
C VAL A 46 -7.15 -2.35 -6.32
N LEU A 47 -6.09 -2.86 -5.71
CA LEU A 47 -5.74 -4.29 -5.76
C LEU A 47 -6.80 -5.17 -5.08
N ALA A 48 -7.52 -4.64 -4.09
CA ALA A 48 -8.66 -5.30 -3.48
C ALA A 48 -9.94 -5.25 -4.33
N GLY A 49 -9.94 -4.52 -5.46
CA GLY A 49 -11.12 -4.28 -6.30
C GLY A 49 -12.19 -3.41 -5.62
N ALA A 50 -11.83 -2.70 -4.55
CA ALA A 50 -12.76 -1.85 -3.80
C ALA A 50 -12.99 -0.50 -4.50
N VAL A 51 -12.00 -0.05 -5.25
CA VAL A 51 -12.05 1.15 -6.08
C VAL A 51 -11.41 0.90 -7.44
N SER A 52 -11.77 1.68 -8.44
CA SER A 52 -11.11 1.75 -9.75
C SER A 52 -10.79 3.20 -10.08
N VAL A 53 -9.81 3.45 -10.95
CA VAL A 53 -9.50 4.80 -11.44
C VAL A 53 -9.84 4.87 -12.93
N ARG A 54 -10.71 5.81 -13.29
CA ARG A 54 -11.18 6.06 -14.66
C ARG A 54 -11.15 7.55 -14.93
N ASP A 55 -10.64 7.94 -16.09
CA ASP A 55 -10.57 9.34 -16.53
C ASP A 55 -9.93 10.29 -15.48
N GLY A 56 -8.91 9.80 -14.77
CA GLY A 56 -8.22 10.55 -13.73
C GLY A 56 -9.02 10.76 -12.44
N ARG A 57 -10.08 9.96 -12.22
CA ARG A 57 -10.95 10.02 -11.04
C ARG A 57 -11.13 8.65 -10.41
N VAL A 58 -11.43 8.61 -9.12
CA VAL A 58 -11.67 7.37 -8.40
C VAL A 58 -13.17 7.03 -8.38
N GLU A 59 -13.49 5.80 -8.74
CA GLU A 59 -14.82 5.20 -8.65
C GLU A 59 -14.83 4.17 -7.52
N VAL A 60 -15.79 4.28 -6.59
CA VAL A 60 -15.97 3.31 -5.51
C VAL A 60 -16.82 2.14 -5.99
N LEU A 61 -16.25 0.94 -5.99
CA LEU A 61 -16.92 -0.30 -6.41
C LEU A 61 -17.50 -1.08 -5.22
N ASP A 62 -16.78 -1.10 -4.09
CA ASP A 62 -17.20 -1.75 -2.86
C ASP A 62 -16.86 -0.91 -1.62
N GLY A 63 -17.83 -0.11 -1.17
CA GLY A 63 -17.68 0.75 0.00
C GLY A 63 -17.45 0.00 1.31
N LYS A 64 -17.92 -1.25 1.46
CA LYS A 64 -17.68 -2.04 2.68
C LYS A 64 -16.23 -2.48 2.75
N THR A 65 -15.66 -2.88 1.62
CA THR A 65 -14.24 -3.22 1.56
C THR A 65 -13.37 -1.99 1.80
N VAL A 66 -13.74 -0.81 1.26
CA VAL A 66 -13.07 0.46 1.61
C VAL A 66 -13.09 0.70 3.12
N GLU A 67 -14.27 0.66 3.75
CA GLU A 67 -14.38 0.93 5.19
C GLU A 67 -13.57 -0.05 6.05
N SER A 68 -13.56 -1.34 5.66
CA SER A 68 -12.85 -2.41 6.35
C SER A 68 -11.33 -2.26 6.24
N LEU A 69 -10.80 -2.08 5.01
CA LEU A 69 -9.38 -1.94 4.77
C LEU A 69 -8.83 -0.64 5.35
N ALA A 70 -9.62 0.43 5.29
CA ALA A 70 -9.22 1.74 5.76
C ALA A 70 -9.62 2.02 7.23
N ALA A 71 -9.93 0.98 8.01
CA ALA A 71 -10.19 1.12 9.44
C ALA A 71 -8.93 1.62 10.19
N PRO A 72 -9.05 2.59 11.13
CA PRO A 72 -10.29 3.07 11.73
C PRO A 72 -10.94 4.24 10.96
N CYS A 73 -10.28 4.78 9.94
CA CYS A 73 -10.72 5.96 9.19
C CYS A 73 -11.67 5.63 8.03
N GLY A 74 -12.21 4.41 7.96
CA GLY A 74 -12.92 3.87 6.82
C GLY A 74 -14.03 4.77 6.28
N ARG A 75 -14.91 5.25 7.16
CA ARG A 75 -16.01 6.16 6.81
C ARG A 75 -15.53 7.50 6.25
N ALA A 76 -14.48 8.07 6.83
CA ALA A 76 -13.92 9.35 6.39
C ALA A 76 -13.25 9.21 5.02
N ILE A 77 -12.57 8.08 4.79
CA ILE A 77 -11.93 7.78 3.52
C ILE A 77 -12.99 7.49 2.45
N LEU A 78 -14.00 6.66 2.74
CA LEU A 78 -15.12 6.44 1.84
C LEU A 78 -15.80 7.76 1.46
N ALA A 79 -16.11 8.62 2.43
CA ALA A 79 -16.69 9.93 2.17
C ALA A 79 -15.80 10.81 1.29
N THR A 80 -14.47 10.72 1.44
CA THR A 80 -13.53 11.46 0.58
C THR A 80 -13.50 10.90 -0.83
N LEU A 81 -13.45 9.57 -0.99
CA LEU A 81 -13.45 8.89 -2.29
C LEU A 81 -14.76 9.05 -3.06
N SER A 82 -15.89 9.26 -2.37
CA SER A 82 -17.17 9.56 -3.01
C SER A 82 -17.33 11.01 -3.47
N ARG A 83 -16.33 11.87 -3.25
CA ARG A 83 -16.32 13.24 -3.79
C ARG A 83 -15.83 13.23 -5.23
N ASN A 84 -16.29 14.21 -6.00
CA ASN A 84 -15.78 14.45 -7.35
C ASN A 84 -14.42 15.18 -7.29
N LEU A 85 -13.36 14.45 -6.99
CA LEU A 85 -11.97 14.92 -6.96
C LEU A 85 -11.17 14.19 -8.04
N ASP A 86 -10.13 14.83 -8.57
CA ASP A 86 -9.10 14.10 -9.30
C ASP A 86 -8.25 13.25 -8.35
N VAL A 87 -7.43 12.36 -8.92
CA VAL A 87 -6.60 11.43 -8.13
C VAL A 87 -5.64 12.18 -7.20
N GLU A 88 -5.04 13.27 -7.64
CA GLU A 88 -4.03 13.99 -6.86
C GLU A 88 -4.65 14.70 -5.65
N ASP A 89 -5.77 15.39 -5.85
CA ASP A 89 -6.52 16.05 -4.78
C ASP A 89 -7.10 15.03 -3.79
N MET A 90 -7.55 13.88 -4.31
CA MET A 90 -8.00 12.76 -3.48
C MET A 90 -6.85 12.24 -2.60
N LEU A 91 -5.68 11.96 -3.19
CA LEU A 91 -4.50 11.47 -2.48
C LEU A 91 -4.07 12.45 -1.40
N ALA A 92 -4.01 13.75 -1.74
CA ALA A 92 -3.71 14.83 -0.80
C ALA A 92 -4.70 14.86 0.38
N ALA A 93 -5.99 14.69 0.12
CA ALA A 93 -7.03 14.70 1.15
C ALA A 93 -6.96 13.49 2.10
N ILE A 94 -6.49 12.34 1.63
CA ILE A 94 -6.42 11.12 2.45
C ILE A 94 -5.08 10.92 3.17
N VAL A 95 -4.08 11.80 3.01
CA VAL A 95 -2.75 11.64 3.65
C VAL A 95 -2.83 11.42 5.15
N GLY A 96 -3.54 12.28 5.89
CA GLY A 96 -3.69 12.16 7.34
C GLY A 96 -4.41 10.88 7.77
N PRO A 97 -5.61 10.60 7.21
CA PRO A 97 -6.33 9.35 7.44
C PRO A 97 -5.50 8.09 7.11
N ALA A 98 -4.83 8.06 5.95
CA ALA A 98 -4.02 6.92 5.51
C ALA A 98 -2.85 6.65 6.47
N TYR A 99 -2.20 7.70 6.97
CA TYR A 99 -1.16 7.57 7.96
C TYR A 99 -1.67 6.96 9.27
N THR A 100 -2.89 7.35 9.70
CA THR A 100 -3.55 6.76 10.89
C THR A 100 -3.90 5.29 10.67
N VAL A 101 -4.40 4.94 9.48
CA VAL A 101 -4.68 3.55 9.07
C VAL A 101 -3.41 2.71 9.13
N ALA A 102 -2.31 3.19 8.53
CA ALA A 102 -1.04 2.47 8.52
C ALA A 102 -0.55 2.17 9.94
N TRP A 103 -0.43 3.19 10.80
CA TRP A 103 0.01 2.99 12.19
C TRP A 103 -0.90 2.05 12.99
N THR A 104 -2.21 2.13 12.78
CA THR A 104 -3.17 1.24 13.44
C THR A 104 -3.00 -0.21 12.97
N ALA A 105 -2.73 -0.42 11.68
CA ALA A 105 -2.43 -1.75 11.15
C ALA A 105 -1.15 -2.32 11.79
N VAL A 106 -0.08 -1.53 11.87
CA VAL A 106 1.17 -1.94 12.52
C VAL A 106 0.96 -2.26 14.01
N GLN A 107 0.19 -1.42 14.71
CA GLN A 107 -0.14 -1.65 16.12
C GLN A 107 -0.89 -2.97 16.33
N ARG A 108 -1.87 -3.28 15.49
CA ARG A 108 -2.63 -4.54 15.55
C ARG A 108 -1.73 -5.76 15.35
N GLY A 109 -0.73 -5.64 14.47
CA GLY A 109 0.34 -6.61 14.29
C GLY A 109 1.41 -6.60 15.39
N ARG A 110 1.23 -5.85 16.49
CA ARG A 110 2.18 -5.68 17.60
C ARG A 110 3.54 -5.09 17.20
N GLY A 111 3.65 -4.52 16.01
CA GLY A 111 4.88 -3.90 15.50
C GLY A 111 5.08 -2.45 15.95
N ALA A 112 4.07 -1.82 16.55
CA ALA A 112 4.13 -0.43 17.01
C ALA A 112 3.37 -0.22 18.33
N ARG A 113 3.77 0.83 19.06
CA ARG A 113 3.05 1.35 20.23
C ARG A 113 2.94 2.86 20.18
N LYS A 114 1.96 3.40 20.91
CA LYS A 114 1.90 4.84 21.19
C LYS A 114 2.96 5.17 22.24
N GLY A 115 3.87 6.08 21.90
CA GLY A 115 4.92 6.59 22.78
C GLY A 115 4.36 7.55 23.83
N LEU A 116 5.15 7.79 24.87
CA LEU A 116 4.78 8.62 26.02
C LEU A 116 4.49 10.09 25.63
N PHE A 117 5.09 10.58 24.55
CA PHE A 117 4.94 11.96 24.06
C PHE A 117 3.95 12.09 22.87
N GLY A 118 2.98 11.18 22.76
CA GLY A 118 1.85 11.32 21.82
C GLY A 118 2.11 10.86 20.38
N GLY A 119 3.33 10.44 20.03
CA GLY A 119 3.67 9.85 18.73
C GLY A 119 3.58 8.32 18.68
N TRP A 120 3.54 7.75 17.48
CA TRP A 120 3.71 6.31 17.29
C TRP A 120 5.18 5.93 17.17
N VAL A 121 5.56 4.76 17.68
CA VAL A 121 6.92 4.24 17.61
C VAL A 121 6.88 2.78 17.20
N LEU A 122 7.71 2.40 16.21
CA LEU A 122 7.95 0.99 15.87
C LEU A 122 8.67 0.31 17.03
N THR A 123 8.11 -0.79 17.51
CA THR A 123 8.67 -1.60 18.61
C THR A 123 9.34 -2.87 18.13
N ASP A 124 9.00 -3.31 16.93
CA ASP A 124 9.56 -4.52 16.33
C ASP A 124 10.57 -4.15 15.23
N PRO A 125 11.88 -4.45 15.42
CA PRO A 125 12.90 -4.28 14.40
C PRO A 125 12.57 -5.06 13.11
N GLN A 126 11.91 -6.22 13.20
CA GLN A 126 11.54 -7.00 12.02
C GLN A 126 10.53 -6.26 11.15
N PHE A 127 9.63 -5.49 11.76
CA PHE A 127 8.67 -4.68 11.03
C PHE A 127 9.37 -3.55 10.26
N THR A 128 10.50 -3.03 10.75
CA THR A 128 11.25 -1.95 10.08
C THR A 128 11.79 -2.41 8.71
N PHE A 129 12.19 -3.67 8.59
CA PHE A 129 12.75 -4.24 7.35
C PHE A 129 11.74 -5.08 6.56
N LEU A 130 10.46 -4.97 6.87
CA LEU A 130 9.44 -5.84 6.28
C LEU A 130 9.26 -5.58 4.78
N TRP A 131 9.33 -4.31 4.36
CA TRP A 131 9.29 -3.93 2.94
C TRP A 131 10.41 -4.59 2.13
N HIS A 132 11.65 -4.59 2.67
CA HIS A 132 12.81 -5.21 2.03
C HIS A 132 12.61 -6.72 1.90
N ARG A 133 12.13 -7.39 2.96
CA ARG A 133 11.83 -8.84 2.93
C ARG A 133 10.80 -9.18 1.87
N VAL A 134 9.72 -8.39 1.76
CA VAL A 134 8.66 -8.58 0.76
C VAL A 134 9.23 -8.47 -0.66
N LEU A 135 10.01 -7.42 -0.95
CA LEU A 135 10.60 -7.22 -2.28
C LEU A 135 11.61 -8.32 -2.63
N THR A 136 12.49 -8.69 -1.69
CA THR A 136 13.45 -9.79 -1.88
C THR A 136 12.73 -11.11 -2.16
N HIS A 137 11.69 -11.41 -1.39
CA HIS A 137 10.91 -12.63 -1.58
C HIS A 137 10.23 -12.65 -2.94
N ALA A 138 9.58 -11.56 -3.34
CA ALA A 138 8.93 -11.43 -4.65
C ALA A 138 9.93 -11.61 -5.80
N HIS A 139 11.14 -11.08 -5.67
CA HIS A 139 12.21 -11.31 -6.63
C HIS A 139 12.61 -12.79 -6.73
N GLN A 140 12.77 -13.48 -5.59
CA GLN A 140 13.23 -14.87 -5.54
C GLN A 140 12.20 -15.85 -6.08
N THR A 141 10.93 -15.69 -5.71
CA THR A 141 9.88 -16.66 -6.06
C THR A 141 9.28 -16.40 -7.43
N GLY A 142 9.38 -15.17 -7.95
CA GLY A 142 8.93 -14.82 -9.30
C GLY A 142 7.41 -14.94 -9.53
N VAL A 143 6.61 -15.09 -8.47
CA VAL A 143 5.15 -15.19 -8.55
C VAL A 143 4.51 -13.91 -8.00
N PRO A 144 3.74 -13.17 -8.81
CA PRO A 144 2.93 -12.06 -8.34
C PRO A 144 1.56 -12.62 -7.92
N GLU A 145 1.35 -12.97 -6.65
CA GLU A 145 0.02 -13.48 -6.27
C GLU A 145 -1.06 -12.38 -6.29
N ASP A 146 -0.69 -11.10 -6.20
CA ASP A 146 -1.64 -10.00 -6.06
C ASP A 146 -1.17 -8.61 -6.53
N GLY A 147 0.03 -8.46 -7.10
CA GLY A 147 0.58 -7.18 -7.57
C GLY A 147 1.07 -6.22 -6.48
N ARG A 148 1.05 -6.62 -5.19
CA ARG A 148 1.46 -5.74 -4.08
C ARG A 148 2.97 -5.47 -4.06
N ALA A 149 3.81 -6.41 -4.47
CA ALA A 149 5.25 -6.20 -4.50
C ALA A 149 5.66 -5.16 -5.55
N GLU A 150 5.04 -5.21 -6.73
CA GLU A 150 5.19 -4.23 -7.81
C GLU A 150 4.68 -2.86 -7.36
N ALA A 151 3.51 -2.81 -6.72
CA ALA A 151 2.96 -1.58 -6.16
C ALA A 151 3.89 -0.96 -5.14
N LEU A 152 4.40 -1.75 -4.20
CA LEU A 152 5.36 -1.31 -3.20
C LEU A 152 6.60 -0.73 -3.86
N TRP A 153 7.22 -1.45 -4.80
CA TRP A 153 8.43 -0.98 -5.48
C TRP A 153 8.19 0.36 -6.19
N THR A 154 7.11 0.49 -6.97
CA THR A 154 6.76 1.73 -7.67
C THR A 154 6.53 2.89 -6.71
N ILE A 155 5.78 2.67 -5.61
CA ILE A 155 5.52 3.72 -4.61
C ILE A 155 6.81 4.21 -3.97
N LEU A 156 7.71 3.30 -3.57
CA LEU A 156 8.96 3.66 -2.94
C LEU A 156 9.89 4.41 -3.92
N ALA A 157 9.95 3.95 -5.17
CA ALA A 157 10.74 4.58 -6.23
C ALA A 157 10.28 6.01 -6.52
N GLU A 158 8.98 6.23 -6.70
CA GLU A 158 8.41 7.57 -6.95
C GLU A 158 8.57 8.50 -5.75
N ALA A 159 8.36 7.98 -4.53
CA ALA A 159 8.58 8.74 -3.30
C ALA A 159 10.07 9.10 -3.08
N GLY A 160 10.97 8.43 -3.81
CA GLY A 160 12.41 8.55 -3.67
C GLY A 160 12.93 7.99 -2.34
N LEU A 161 12.23 6.99 -1.78
CA LEU A 161 12.63 6.29 -0.56
C LEU A 161 13.59 5.16 -0.94
N HIS A 162 14.71 5.02 -0.19
CA HIS A 162 15.67 3.93 -0.39
C HIS A 162 16.20 3.77 -1.83
N ARG A 163 16.38 4.89 -2.56
CA ARG A 163 16.77 4.89 -3.99
C ARG A 163 17.94 3.97 -4.31
N ASP A 164 19.01 4.03 -3.51
CA ASP A 164 20.21 3.22 -3.72
C ASP A 164 19.93 1.73 -3.54
N GLN A 165 19.06 1.38 -2.59
CA GLN A 165 18.68 -0.01 -2.36
C GLN A 165 17.75 -0.53 -3.47
N LEU A 166 16.77 0.26 -3.90
CA LEU A 166 15.83 -0.13 -4.96
C LEU A 166 16.49 -0.35 -6.33
N ASN A 167 17.67 0.22 -6.56
CA ASN A 167 18.49 -0.03 -7.75
C ASN A 167 19.18 -1.40 -7.74
N MET A 168 19.19 -2.11 -6.60
CA MET A 168 19.72 -3.47 -6.53
C MET A 168 18.79 -4.45 -7.26
N PRO A 169 19.31 -5.29 -8.18
CA PRO A 169 18.49 -6.27 -8.91
C PRO A 169 17.69 -7.21 -8.00
N ALA A 170 18.23 -7.53 -6.83
CA ALA A 170 17.61 -8.42 -5.84
C ALA A 170 16.33 -7.85 -5.21
N LEU A 171 16.06 -6.55 -5.35
CA LEU A 171 14.87 -5.87 -4.84
C LEU A 171 13.88 -5.47 -5.95
N GLN A 172 14.24 -5.66 -7.22
CA GLN A 172 13.33 -5.43 -8.34
C GLN A 172 12.39 -6.64 -8.48
N PRO A 173 11.07 -6.46 -8.35
CA PRO A 173 10.11 -7.51 -8.66
C PRO A 173 10.32 -7.99 -10.10
N ARG A 174 10.21 -9.30 -10.33
CA ARG A 174 10.31 -9.88 -11.68
C ARG A 174 9.06 -9.65 -12.54
N GLY A 175 7.95 -9.26 -11.91
CA GLY A 175 6.73 -8.86 -12.59
C GLY A 175 6.87 -7.51 -13.29
N ALA A 176 5.91 -7.19 -14.16
CA ALA A 176 5.87 -5.91 -14.87
C ALA A 176 5.54 -4.78 -13.88
N CYS A 177 6.58 -4.15 -13.32
CA CYS A 177 6.46 -2.95 -12.51
C CYS A 177 5.83 -1.84 -13.37
N PRO A 178 4.76 -1.19 -12.91
CA PRO A 178 4.21 -0.06 -13.62
C PRO A 178 5.17 1.12 -13.59
N ASP A 179 5.28 1.82 -14.73
CA ASP A 179 6.18 2.96 -14.93
C ASP A 179 5.86 4.15 -14.01
N SER A 180 4.63 4.18 -13.48
CA SER A 180 4.19 5.13 -12.47
C SER A 180 3.06 4.54 -11.63
N LEU A 181 2.83 5.10 -10.44
CA LEU A 181 1.67 4.79 -9.62
C LEU A 181 0.38 5.18 -10.34
N THR A 182 0.37 6.29 -11.08
CA THR A 182 -0.77 6.64 -11.93
C THR A 182 -1.04 5.52 -12.94
N GLY A 183 0.00 4.92 -13.53
CA GLY A 183 -0.13 3.73 -14.38
C GLY A 183 -0.62 2.48 -13.64
N LEU A 184 -0.24 2.31 -12.37
CA LEU A 184 -0.76 1.24 -11.50
C LEU A 184 -2.25 1.43 -11.20
N LEU A 185 -2.66 2.65 -10.87
CA LEU A 185 -4.02 3.00 -10.52
C LEU A 185 -4.94 2.95 -11.75
N LEU A 186 -4.45 3.38 -12.92
CA LEU A 186 -5.17 3.35 -14.20
C LEU A 186 -5.27 1.95 -14.83
N ARG A 187 -4.45 0.98 -14.40
CA ARG A 187 -4.59 -0.43 -14.80
C ARG A 187 -5.86 -1.12 -14.27
N GLY A 188 -6.75 -0.38 -13.59
CA GLY A 188 -7.96 -0.81 -12.88
C GLY A 188 -9.04 -1.58 -13.64
N ASP A 189 -8.66 -2.36 -14.65
CA ASP A 189 -9.34 -3.61 -14.96
C ASP A 189 -9.02 -4.59 -13.84
N ALA A 190 -10.02 -4.89 -13.01
CA ALA A 190 -9.93 -5.96 -12.03
C ALA A 190 -9.33 -7.21 -12.70
N PRO A 191 -8.33 -7.90 -12.10
CA PRO A 191 -7.86 -9.16 -12.64
C PRO A 191 -9.09 -10.03 -12.81
N HIS A 192 -9.40 -10.38 -14.06
CA HIS A 192 -10.63 -11.08 -14.39
C HIS A 192 -10.77 -12.30 -13.48
N TYR A 193 -11.64 -12.21 -12.48
CA TYR A 193 -12.09 -13.37 -11.74
C TYR A 193 -12.86 -14.20 -12.76
N ARG A 194 -12.17 -15.14 -13.40
CA ARG A 194 -12.84 -16.26 -14.06
C ARG A 194 -13.35 -17.13 -12.92
N PRO A 195 -14.66 -17.17 -12.62
CA PRO A 195 -15.17 -18.28 -11.84
C PRO A 195 -14.79 -19.53 -12.64
N SER A 196 -13.99 -20.39 -12.04
CA SER A 196 -13.69 -21.70 -12.59
C SER A 196 -15.02 -22.36 -12.94
N SER A 197 -15.32 -22.41 -14.23
CA SER A 197 -16.44 -23.16 -14.78
C SER A 197 -16.23 -24.60 -14.34
N ARG A 198 -16.90 -25.00 -13.26
CA ARG A 198 -17.10 -26.39 -12.91
C ARG A 198 -17.95 -26.99 -14.03
N ARG A 199 -17.28 -27.40 -15.09
CA ARG A 199 -17.80 -28.27 -16.13
C ARG A 199 -18.19 -29.56 -15.41
N ARG A 200 -19.47 -29.71 -15.08
CA ARG A 200 -20.08 -30.99 -14.73
C ARG A 200 -19.85 -31.93 -15.91
N LEU A 201 -18.80 -32.73 -15.86
CA LEU A 201 -18.77 -33.99 -16.58
C LEU A 201 -19.62 -34.96 -15.77
N ARG A 202 -20.91 -35.02 -16.09
CA ARG A 202 -21.73 -36.19 -15.81
C ARG A 202 -21.24 -37.32 -16.73
N ARG A 203 -20.79 -38.41 -16.14
CA ARG A 203 -21.03 -39.76 -16.66
C ARG A 203 -21.93 -40.45 -15.67
#